data_AF-Q0BIZ0-F1
#
_entry.id   AF-Q0BIZ0-F1
#
_cell.length_a   1.000
_cell.length_b   1.000
_cell.length_c   1.000
_cell.angle_alpha   90.00
_cell.angle_beta   90.00
_cell.angle_gamma   90.00
#
_symmetry.space_group_name_H-M   'P 1'
#
loop_
_entity.id
_entity.type
_entity.pdbx_description
1 polymer ?
#
loop_
_entity_poly.entity_id
_entity_poly.type
_entity_poly.pdbx_seq_one_letter_code
_entity_poly.pdbx_strand_id
1 'polypeptide(L)'
;MALCSLGEPTAMTSTAARQVVRIVLASVAVAAATLIAFLVIVGIARYEKDDGYCPGASVAELEAKILAFAKEQHVYPDDAEFVGKPRYHADTYGWWGFDLRAPDGNYVATIDCNGRVTGFGKIQKLPLVPATPTQ
;
A
#
# COMPACT_ATOMS: atom_id res chain seq x y z
N MET A 1 62.86 -5.49 -50.71
CA MET A 1 62.40 -6.87 -50.46
C MET A 1 62.54 -7.13 -48.97
N ALA A 2 61.47 -7.61 -48.31
CA ALA A 2 61.26 -7.68 -46.85
C ALA A 2 61.12 -6.30 -46.17
N LEU A 3 60.19 -6.04 -45.25
CA LEU A 3 59.63 -6.90 -44.20
C LEU A 3 58.09 -6.94 -44.18
N CYS A 4 57.57 -8.12 -43.88
CA CYS A 4 56.21 -8.35 -43.40
C CYS A 4 56.12 -8.05 -41.89
N SER A 5 54.92 -7.62 -41.50
CA SER A 5 54.23 -7.97 -40.24
C SER A 5 54.82 -7.45 -38.92
N LEU A 6 54.17 -6.43 -38.37
CA LEU A 6 53.78 -6.48 -36.96
C LEU A 6 52.30 -6.08 -36.87
N GLY A 7 51.49 -7.07 -36.46
CA GLY A 7 50.05 -6.97 -36.39
C GLY A 7 49.54 -5.99 -35.33
N GLU A 8 48.45 -5.34 -35.68
CA GLU A 8 47.57 -4.59 -34.77
C GLU A 8 46.94 -5.52 -33.71
N PRO A 9 46.85 -5.09 -32.43
CA PRO A 9 46.16 -5.85 -31.39
C PRO A 9 44.67 -5.46 -31.36
N THR A 10 43.88 -5.81 -32.38
CA THR A 10 42.43 -5.48 -32.41
C THR A 10 41.52 -6.59 -31.85
N ALA A 11 42.05 -7.77 -31.53
CA ALA A 11 41.24 -8.89 -31.01
C ALA A 11 40.95 -8.83 -29.50
N MET A 12 41.75 -8.12 -28.70
CA MET A 12 41.64 -8.13 -27.24
C MET A 12 40.56 -7.16 -26.70
N THR A 13 40.17 -6.15 -27.48
CA THR A 13 39.20 -5.11 -27.09
C THR A 13 37.74 -5.58 -27.16
N SER A 14 37.38 -6.41 -28.15
CA SER A 14 36.02 -6.94 -28.34
C SER A 14 35.60 -7.88 -27.19
N THR A 15 36.50 -8.76 -26.76
CA THR A 15 36.25 -9.71 -25.68
C THR A 15 36.18 -9.01 -24.33
N ALA A 16 37.09 -8.05 -24.08
CA ALA A 16 37.07 -7.22 -22.88
C ALA A 16 35.80 -6.35 -22.82
N ALA A 17 35.39 -5.72 -23.93
CA ALA A 17 34.16 -4.94 -24.00
C ALA A 17 32.91 -5.79 -23.72
N ARG A 18 32.83 -7.00 -24.30
CA ARG A 18 31.72 -7.95 -24.00
C ARG A 18 31.70 -8.38 -22.54
N GLN A 19 32.87 -8.55 -21.93
CA GLN A 19 32.99 -8.96 -20.54
C GLN A 19 32.55 -7.84 -19.59
N VAL A 20 32.94 -6.59 -19.88
CA VAL A 20 32.46 -5.40 -19.16
C VAL A 20 30.95 -5.26 -19.28
N VAL A 21 30.39 -5.38 -20.49
CA VAL A 21 28.94 -5.29 -20.70
C VAL A 21 28.19 -6.38 -19.93
N ARG A 22 28.72 -7.61 -19.89
CA ARG A 22 28.12 -8.71 -19.10
C ARG A 22 28.18 -8.44 -17.61
N ILE A 23 29.27 -7.87 -17.10
CA ILE A 23 29.41 -7.53 -15.67
C ILE A 23 28.41 -6.43 -15.30
N VAL A 24 28.26 -5.41 -16.15
CA VAL A 24 27.29 -4.32 -15.93
C VAL A 24 25.86 -4.85 -16.00
N LEU A 25 25.52 -5.71 -16.96
CA LEU A 25 24.20 -6.33 -17.03
C LEU A 25 23.91 -7.22 -15.82
N ALA A 26 24.90 -8.01 -15.39
CA ALA A 26 24.77 -8.85 -14.20
C ALA A 26 24.58 -8.00 -12.94
N SER A 27 25.31 -6.89 -12.78
CA SER A 27 25.15 -6.01 -11.61
C SER A 27 23.78 -5.35 -11.60
N VAL A 28 23.27 -4.89 -12.75
CA VAL A 28 21.91 -4.34 -12.87
C VAL A 28 20.86 -5.40 -12.55
N ALA A 29 21.03 -6.63 -13.05
CA ALA A 29 20.10 -7.72 -12.78
C ALA A 29 20.08 -8.09 -11.29
N VAL A 30 21.24 -8.17 -10.64
CA VAL A 30 21.34 -8.43 -9.20
C VAL A 30 20.70 -7.30 -8.39
N ALA A 31 20.95 -6.04 -8.76
CA ALA A 31 20.34 -4.90 -8.10
C ALA A 31 18.80 -4.93 -8.22
N ALA A 32 18.27 -5.15 -9.43
CA ALA A 32 16.84 -5.27 -9.67
C ALA A 32 16.23 -6.45 -8.90
N ALA A 33 16.87 -7.62 -8.94
CA ALA A 33 16.41 -8.79 -8.19
C ALA A 33 16.38 -8.53 -6.68
N THR A 34 17.39 -7.81 -6.16
CA THR A 34 17.44 -7.43 -4.74
C THR A 34 16.31 -6.47 -4.38
N LEU A 35 16.04 -5.46 -5.22
CA LEU A 35 14.92 -4.54 -5.03
C LEU A 35 13.57 -5.27 -5.06
N ILE A 36 13.37 -6.18 -6.01
CA ILE A 36 12.15 -6.99 -6.10
C ILE A 36 12.02 -7.87 -4.85
N ALA A 37 13.09 -8.56 -4.45
CA ALA A 37 13.10 -9.39 -3.24
C ALA A 37 12.77 -8.55 -2.00
N PHE A 38 13.34 -7.35 -1.89
CA PHE A 38 13.03 -6.42 -0.79
C PHE A 38 11.56 -6.01 -0.80
N LEU A 39 10.97 -5.66 -1.95
CA LEU A 39 9.55 -5.33 -2.06
C LEU A 39 8.65 -6.52 -1.72
N VAL A 40 9.03 -7.72 -2.15
CA VAL A 40 8.32 -8.96 -1.80
C VAL A 40 8.42 -9.23 -0.30
N ILE A 41 9.59 -9.08 0.32
CA ILE A 41 9.78 -9.23 1.77
C ILE A 41 8.97 -8.18 2.53
N VAL A 42 8.96 -6.92 2.09
CA VAL A 42 8.12 -5.88 2.70
C VAL A 42 6.64 -6.21 2.51
N GLY A 43 6.25 -6.70 1.34
CA GLY A 43 4.89 -7.16 1.07
C GLY A 43 4.48 -8.32 1.97
N ILE A 44 5.35 -9.32 2.13
CA ILE A 44 5.11 -10.50 2.97
C ILE A 44 5.19 -10.13 4.46
N ALA A 45 6.12 -9.28 4.91
CA ALA A 45 6.18 -8.83 6.30
C ALA A 45 4.97 -7.96 6.69
N ARG A 46 4.32 -7.32 5.71
CA ARG A 46 2.99 -6.71 5.87
C ARG A 46 1.86 -7.76 5.88
N TYR A 47 2.09 -8.93 5.28
CA TYR A 47 1.11 -9.99 5.08
C TYR A 47 1.17 -11.10 6.15
N GLU A 48 2.31 -11.32 6.79
CA GLU A 48 2.55 -12.30 7.85
C GLU A 48 2.32 -11.67 9.24
N LYS A 49 1.25 -10.88 9.35
CA LYS A 49 0.67 -10.50 10.64
C LYS A 49 -0.56 -11.36 10.86
N ASP A 50 -0.29 -12.62 11.19
CA ASP A 50 -1.14 -13.65 11.78
C ASP A 50 -2.58 -13.78 11.26
N ASP A 51 -2.84 -14.96 10.71
CA ASP A 51 -4.17 -15.49 10.46
C ASP A 51 -5.06 -15.34 11.71
N GLY A 52 -5.96 -14.38 11.66
CA GLY A 52 -7.03 -14.20 12.64
C GLY A 52 -6.71 -13.17 13.72
N TYR A 53 -7.52 -12.11 13.73
CA TYR A 53 -7.47 -10.97 14.64
C TYR A 53 -6.44 -9.92 14.20
N CYS A 54 -6.82 -8.64 14.22
CA CYS A 54 -5.86 -7.55 14.03
C CYS A 54 -5.44 -6.96 15.39
N PRO A 55 -4.58 -7.63 16.19
CA PRO A 55 -4.05 -7.06 17.43
C PRO A 55 -2.71 -6.38 17.14
N GLY A 56 -2.71 -5.07 17.27
CA GLY A 56 -1.47 -4.30 17.31
C GLY A 56 -1.73 -2.82 17.49
N ALA A 57 -2.66 -2.28 16.71
CA ALA A 57 -3.05 -0.88 16.83
C ALA A 57 -4.10 -0.73 17.94
N SER A 58 -3.80 0.13 18.92
CA SER A 58 -4.82 0.55 19.88
C SER A 58 -5.93 1.33 19.16
N VAL A 59 -7.17 1.25 19.66
CA VAL A 59 -8.29 2.03 19.11
C VAL A 59 -7.94 3.51 19.00
N ALA A 60 -7.27 4.07 20.01
CA ALA A 60 -6.82 5.46 20.02
C ALA A 60 -5.81 5.77 18.90
N GLU A 61 -4.93 4.83 18.55
CA GLU A 61 -3.99 5.01 17.44
C GLU A 61 -4.71 5.02 16.08
N LEU A 62 -5.73 4.17 15.92
CA LEU A 62 -6.55 4.13 14.71
C LEU A 62 -7.38 5.41 14.57
N GLU A 63 -7.99 5.89 15.66
CA GLU A 63 -8.71 7.16 15.70
C GLU A 63 -7.81 8.34 15.31
N ALA A 64 -6.59 8.41 15.86
CA ALA A 64 -5.62 9.45 15.50
C ALA A 64 -5.26 9.44 14.01
N LYS A 65 -5.09 8.24 13.41
CA LYS A 65 -4.85 8.11 11.96
C LYS A 65 -6.03 8.55 11.11
N ILE A 66 -7.26 8.24 11.55
CA ILE A 66 -8.47 8.69 10.87
C ILE A 66 -8.59 10.22 10.92
N LEU A 67 -8.33 10.84 12.07
CA LEU A 67 -8.34 12.30 12.21
C LEU A 67 -7.24 12.96 11.36
N ALA A 68 -6.03 12.39 11.34
CA ALA A 68 -4.93 12.87 10.50
C ALA A 68 -5.29 12.81 9.00
N PHE A 69 -5.87 11.69 8.55
CA PHE A 69 -6.34 11.53 7.18
C PHE A 69 -7.46 12.52 6.83
N ALA A 70 -8.46 12.68 7.69
CA ALA A 70 -9.57 13.60 7.47
C ALA A 70 -9.07 15.06 7.36
N LYS A 71 -8.09 15.44 8.18
CA LYS A 71 -7.43 16.75 8.12
C LYS A 71 -6.66 16.94 6.82
N GLU A 72 -5.89 15.94 6.38
CA GLU A 72 -5.12 16.01 5.13
C GLU A 72 -6.02 16.11 3.89
N GLN A 73 -7.12 15.36 3.88
CA GLN A 73 -8.09 15.37 2.78
C GLN A 73 -9.04 16.58 2.81
N HIS A 74 -8.92 17.48 3.79
CA HIS A 74 -9.84 18.61 4.00
C HIS A 74 -11.32 18.17 4.13
N VAL A 75 -11.55 16.93 4.55
CA VAL A 75 -12.89 16.35 4.81
C VAL A 75 -13.14 16.27 6.33
N TYR A 76 -12.34 16.98 7.12
CA TYR A 76 -12.51 17.05 8.57
C TYR A 76 -13.82 17.78 8.87
N PRO A 77 -14.84 17.09 9.41
CA PRO A 77 -15.98 17.80 9.96
C PRO A 77 -15.49 18.42 11.26
N ASP A 78 -15.46 19.74 11.34
CA ASP A 78 -15.18 20.43 12.61
C ASP A 78 -16.11 19.85 13.68
N ASP A 79 -15.54 19.50 14.84
CA ASP A 79 -16.23 18.85 15.96
C ASP A 79 -16.77 17.42 15.70
N ALA A 80 -16.13 16.64 14.82
CA ALA A 80 -16.43 15.21 14.67
C ALA A 80 -16.01 14.40 15.92
N GLU A 81 -16.97 13.73 16.55
CA GLU A 81 -16.77 12.81 17.67
C GLU A 81 -16.91 11.36 17.21
N PHE A 82 -16.01 10.48 17.65
CA PHE A 82 -16.20 9.04 17.48
C PHE A 82 -17.35 8.55 18.37
N VAL A 83 -18.28 7.81 17.78
CA VAL A 83 -19.49 7.33 18.47
C VAL A 83 -19.50 5.82 18.55
N GLY A 84 -19.72 5.31 19.76
CA GLY A 84 -19.85 3.88 20.01
C GLY A 84 -18.52 3.14 20.00
N LYS A 85 -18.58 1.83 19.80
CA LYS A 85 -17.39 0.98 19.68
C LYS A 85 -17.08 0.73 18.21
N PRO A 86 -15.81 0.75 17.81
CA PRO A 86 -15.45 0.42 16.44
C PRO A 86 -15.85 -1.02 16.11
N ARG A 87 -16.30 -1.24 14.87
CA ARG A 87 -16.77 -2.54 14.37
C ARG A 87 -15.66 -3.22 13.59
N TYR A 88 -15.25 -4.41 14.01
CA TYR A 88 -14.28 -5.21 13.25
C TYR A 88 -15.00 -6.08 12.22
N HIS A 89 -14.50 -6.05 10.99
CA HIS A 89 -14.96 -6.87 9.89
C HIS A 89 -13.81 -7.78 9.45
N ALA A 90 -13.95 -9.08 9.70
CA ALA A 90 -12.95 -10.10 9.43
C ALA A 90 -13.09 -10.69 8.00
N ASP A 91 -13.12 -9.83 6.98
CA ASP A 91 -13.06 -10.28 5.59
C ASP A 91 -11.62 -10.65 5.16
N THR A 92 -11.39 -10.87 3.86
CA THR A 92 -10.08 -11.28 3.32
C THR A 92 -8.91 -10.39 3.76
N TYR A 93 -9.14 -9.12 4.09
CA TYR A 93 -8.08 -8.19 4.50
C TYR A 93 -8.24 -7.65 5.91
N GLY A 94 -9.41 -7.81 6.52
CA GLY A 94 -9.69 -7.31 7.87
C GLY A 94 -9.72 -5.78 7.92
N TRP A 95 -10.82 -5.21 8.38
CA TRP A 95 -10.90 -3.76 8.56
C TRP A 95 -11.77 -3.37 9.75
N TRP A 96 -11.51 -2.17 10.25
CA TRP A 96 -12.28 -1.55 11.31
C TRP A 96 -13.14 -0.42 10.75
N GLY A 97 -14.42 -0.43 11.10
CA GLY A 97 -15.36 0.65 10.85
C GLY A 97 -15.54 1.51 12.09
N PHE A 98 -15.36 2.82 11.94
CA PHE A 98 -15.58 3.83 12.96
C PHE A 98 -16.75 4.70 12.55
N ASP A 99 -17.74 4.83 13.43
CA ASP A 99 -18.83 5.78 13.26
C ASP A 99 -18.41 7.11 13.89
N LEU A 100 -18.56 8.20 13.14
CA LEU A 100 -18.32 9.56 13.62
C LEU A 100 -19.61 10.36 13.54
N ARG A 101 -19.81 11.27 14.49
CA ARG A 101 -20.90 12.23 14.47
C ARG A 101 -20.33 13.64 14.48
N ALA A 102 -20.76 14.43 13.52
CA ALA A 102 -20.41 15.83 13.36
C ALA A 102 -21.68 16.69 13.32
N PRO A 103 -21.57 18.02 13.49
CA PRO A 103 -22.72 18.93 13.41
C PRO A 103 -23.48 18.83 12.10
N ASP A 104 -22.78 18.54 11.01
CA ASP A 104 -23.36 18.46 9.67
C ASP A 104 -23.91 17.06 9.32
N GLY A 105 -23.58 16.02 10.10
CA GLY A 105 -24.17 14.69 9.97
C GLY A 105 -23.30 13.55 10.52
N ASN A 106 -23.72 12.31 10.23
CA ASN A 106 -22.97 11.12 10.63
C ASN A 106 -22.04 10.66 9.51
N TYR A 107 -20.84 10.23 9.86
CA TYR A 107 -19.80 9.76 8.98
C TYR A 107 -19.36 8.34 9.36
N VAL A 108 -18.80 7.63 8.40
CA VAL A 108 -18.09 6.36 8.62
C VAL A 108 -16.69 6.50 8.08
N ALA A 109 -15.73 6.10 8.88
CA ALA A 109 -14.36 5.86 8.46
C ALA A 109 -14.08 4.36 8.48
N THR A 110 -13.42 3.85 7.44
CA THR A 110 -12.92 2.48 7.41
C THR A 110 -11.40 2.50 7.34
N ILE A 111 -10.76 1.68 8.16
CA ILE A 111 -9.31 1.55 8.22
C ILE A 111 -8.93 0.07 8.17
N ASP A 112 -8.04 -0.28 7.25
CA ASP A 112 -7.52 -1.64 7.17
C ASP A 112 -6.58 -1.95 8.34
N CYS A 113 -6.27 -3.23 8.53
CA CYS A 113 -5.35 -3.65 9.58
C CYS A 113 -3.90 -3.17 9.39
N ASN A 114 -3.55 -2.64 8.22
CA ASN A 114 -2.26 -1.98 7.97
C ASN A 114 -2.25 -0.52 8.44
N GLY A 115 -3.38 -0.02 8.97
CA GLY A 115 -3.54 1.35 9.44
C GLY A 115 -3.74 2.36 8.30
N ARG A 116 -4.12 1.91 7.10
CA ARG A 116 -4.47 2.78 5.98
C ARG A 116 -5.98 3.01 5.97
N VAL A 117 -6.39 4.28 5.95
CA VAL A 117 -7.80 4.65 5.79
C VAL A 117 -8.25 4.26 4.39
N THR A 118 -9.16 3.29 4.31
CA THR A 118 -9.70 2.74 3.06
C THR A 118 -10.95 3.47 2.60
N GLY A 119 -11.61 4.21 3.49
CA GLY A 119 -12.80 4.98 3.18
C GLY A 119 -13.13 5.99 4.26
N PHE A 120 -13.64 7.15 3.83
CA PHE A 120 -14.19 8.17 4.72
C PHE A 120 -15.37 8.82 4.00
N GLY A 121 -16.55 8.82 4.60
CA GLY A 121 -17.74 9.37 3.95
C GLY A 121 -18.95 9.53 4.86
N LYS A 122 -19.86 10.39 4.43
CA LYS A 122 -21.12 10.67 5.15
C LYS A 122 -22.08 9.50 4.99
N ILE A 123 -22.67 9.04 6.09
CA ILE A 123 -23.72 8.03 6.07
C ILE A 123 -24.98 8.68 5.51
N GLN A 124 -25.26 8.44 4.24
CA GLN A 124 -26.61 8.60 3.73
C GLN A 124 -27.41 7.38 4.20
N LYS A 125 -28.37 7.59 5.11
CA LYS A 125 -29.41 6.58 5.36
C LYS A 125 -30.17 6.41 4.06
N LEU A 126 -29.85 5.38 3.27
CA LEU A 126 -30.71 5.01 2.16
C LEU A 126 -32.10 4.71 2.75
N PRO A 127 -33.19 5.22 2.16
CA PRO A 127 -34.51 4.75 2.50
C PRO A 127 -34.57 3.26 2.17
N LEU A 128 -34.58 2.42 3.21
CA LEU A 128 -34.87 0.99 3.10
C LEU A 128 -36.37 0.79 2.86
N VAL A 129 -36.93 1.44 1.85
CA VAL A 129 -38.26 1.10 1.34
C VAL A 129 -38.01 0.04 0.27
N PRO A 130 -38.37 -1.23 0.50
CA PRO A 130 -38.42 -2.18 -0.60
C PRO A 130 -39.39 -1.60 -1.62
N ALA A 131 -38.94 -1.44 -2.86
CA ALA A 131 -39.84 -1.11 -3.95
C ALA A 131 -40.88 -2.23 -4.03
N THR A 132 -42.10 -1.94 -3.55
CA THR A 132 -43.25 -2.81 -3.75
C THR A 132 -43.38 -3.01 -5.26
N PRO A 133 -43.32 -4.25 -5.77
CA PRO A 133 -43.54 -4.51 -7.19
C PRO A 133 -44.98 -4.11 -7.50
N THR A 134 -45.17 -3.12 -8.38
CA THR A 134 -46.47 -2.83 -8.94
C THR A 134 -46.86 -4.00 -9.85
N GLN A 135 -47.95 -4.67 -9.50
CA GLN A 135 -48.58 -5.72 -10.28
C GLN A 135 -49.38 -5.13 -11.45
#